data_AF-A0A1Z8VYT7-F1
#
_entry.id   AF-A0A1Z8VYT7-F1
#
_cell.length_a   1.000
_cell.length_b   1.000
_cell.length_c   1.000
_cell.angle_alpha   90.00
_cell.angle_beta   90.00
_cell.angle_gamma   90.00
#
_symmetry.space_group_name_H-M   'P 1'
#
loop_
_entity.id
_entity.type
_entity.pdbx_description
1 polymer ?
#
loop_
_entity_poly.entity_id
_entity_poly.type
_entity_poly.pdbx_seq_one_letter_code
_entity_poly.pdbx_strand_id
1 'polypeptide(L)'
;MFDLAISDVGSVGVTTTEYKGHDPEFWAKEATERIISIGDKSHPAIREQAEAFKNHVYSVILHNMKEAIKSDRTTLSGVFEKNQQKEMADIIRRL
;
A
#
# COMPACT_ATOMS: atom_id res chain seq x y z
N MET A 1 18.65 -39.52 -20.82
CA MET A 1 18.11 -38.24 -21.29
C MET A 1 17.41 -37.63 -20.10
N PHE A 2 17.95 -36.56 -19.51
CA PHE A 2 17.38 -35.96 -18.29
C PHE A 2 16.39 -34.89 -18.70
N ASP A 3 15.15 -35.03 -18.25
CA ASP A 3 14.10 -34.03 -18.40
C ASP A 3 14.35 -32.93 -17.36
N LEU A 4 14.76 -31.75 -17.84
CA LEU A 4 14.84 -30.54 -17.02
C LEU A 4 13.42 -29.99 -16.89
N ALA A 5 12.76 -30.29 -15.77
CA ALA A 5 11.57 -29.58 -15.36
C ALA A 5 11.95 -28.13 -15.03
N ILE A 6 11.70 -27.22 -15.98
CA ILE A 6 11.83 -25.78 -15.75
C ILE A 6 10.64 -25.35 -14.90
N SER A 7 10.81 -25.28 -13.58
CA SER A 7 9.86 -24.56 -12.73
C SER A 7 10.06 -23.07 -12.98
N ASP A 8 9.03 -22.39 -13.47
CA ASP A 8 9.02 -20.95 -13.64
C ASP A 8 9.12 -20.29 -12.25
N VAL A 9 10.33 -19.88 -11.87
CA VAL A 9 10.59 -19.18 -10.61
C VAL A 9 10.04 -17.77 -10.80
N GLY A 10 8.91 -17.47 -10.17
CA GLY A 10 8.24 -16.18 -10.29
C GLY A 10 9.20 -14.99 -10.10
N SER A 11 8.99 -13.93 -10.87
CA SER A 11 9.81 -12.71 -10.78
C SER A 11 9.58 -12.01 -9.45
N VAL A 12 10.65 -11.77 -8.69
CA VAL A 12 10.61 -11.02 -7.42
C VAL A 12 11.13 -9.61 -7.67
N GLY A 13 10.28 -8.61 -7.44
CA GLY A 13 10.66 -7.19 -7.45
C GLY A 13 11.04 -6.71 -6.05
N VAL A 14 12.12 -5.94 -5.94
CA VAL A 14 12.55 -5.30 -4.68
C VAL A 14 12.52 -3.79 -4.85
N THR A 15 11.83 -3.09 -3.95
CA THR A 15 11.85 -1.62 -3.88
C THR A 15 12.36 -1.20 -2.51
N THR A 16 13.36 -0.32 -2.48
CA THR A 16 14.04 0.15 -1.27
C THR A 16 13.78 1.63 -1.00
N THR A 17 13.91 2.03 0.25
CA THR A 17 13.83 3.42 0.73
C THR A 17 14.98 3.68 1.70
N GLU A 18 15.35 4.95 1.84
CA GLU A 18 16.40 5.38 2.78
C GLU A 18 15.78 6.15 3.94
N TYR A 19 16.04 5.71 5.17
CA TYR A 19 15.61 6.36 6.41
C TYR A 19 14.09 6.59 6.56
N LYS A 20 13.26 5.85 5.82
CA LYS A 20 11.79 5.87 5.90
C LYS A 20 11.19 4.57 5.39
N GLY A 21 9.90 4.37 5.63
CA GLY A 21 9.09 3.38 4.91
C GLY A 21 8.60 3.93 3.55
N HIS A 22 7.99 3.04 2.76
CA HIS A 22 7.33 3.42 1.51
C HIS A 22 6.16 4.38 1.74
N ASP A 23 5.98 5.30 0.80
CA ASP A 23 4.90 6.29 0.85
C ASP A 23 3.52 5.65 0.66
N PRO A 24 2.44 6.30 1.15
CA PRO A 24 1.07 5.83 0.92
C PRO A 24 0.76 5.62 -0.56
N GLU A 25 1.31 6.47 -1.44
CA GLU A 25 1.17 6.38 -2.89
C GLU A 25 1.78 5.09 -3.46
N PHE A 26 2.92 4.64 -2.91
CA PHE A 26 3.55 3.37 -3.30
C PHE A 26 2.64 2.20 -2.94
N TRP A 27 2.18 2.15 -1.68
CA TRP A 27 1.31 1.07 -1.22
C TRP A 27 -0.05 1.08 -1.91
N ALA A 28 -0.61 2.26 -2.20
CA ALA A 28 -1.86 2.37 -2.94
C ALA A 28 -1.72 1.84 -4.37
N LYS A 29 -0.59 2.12 -5.03
CA LYS A 29 -0.29 1.58 -6.36
C LYS A 29 -0.16 0.06 -6.32
N GLU A 30 0.69 -0.47 -5.43
CA GLU A 30 0.89 -1.91 -5.25
C GLU A 30 -0.42 -2.66 -4.98
N ALA A 31 -1.24 -2.14 -4.07
CA ALA A 31 -2.53 -2.73 -3.74
C ALA A 31 -3.49 -2.70 -4.95
N THR A 32 -3.52 -1.59 -5.69
CA THR A 32 -4.35 -1.46 -6.89
C THR A 32 -3.94 -2.46 -7.96
N GLU A 33 -2.64 -2.58 -8.24
CA GLU A 33 -2.12 -3.52 -9.24
C GLU A 33 -2.42 -4.98 -8.86
N ARG A 34 -2.28 -5.33 -7.58
CA ARG A 34 -2.65 -6.67 -7.07
C ARG A 34 -4.13 -6.97 -7.19
N ILE A 35 -5.01 -5.98 -6.97
CA ILE A 35 -6.46 -6.17 -7.10
C ILE A 35 -6.84 -6.38 -8.57
N ILE A 36 -6.28 -5.58 -9.48
CA ILE A 36 -6.60 -5.65 -10.90
C ILE A 36 -6.07 -6.92 -11.55
N SER A 37 -4.88 -7.39 -11.14
CA SER A 37 -4.27 -8.59 -11.71
C SER A 37 -5.09 -9.87 -11.51
N ILE A 38 -6.01 -9.89 -10.54
CA ILE A 38 -6.99 -10.98 -10.36
C ILE A 38 -7.86 -11.13 -11.62
N GLY A 39 -8.15 -10.03 -12.30
CA GLY A 39 -8.96 -9.96 -13.52
C GLY A 39 -8.22 -10.31 -14.81
N ASP A 40 -6.89 -10.46 -14.81
CA ASP A 40 -6.08 -10.53 -16.05
C ASP A 40 -6.41 -11.74 -16.94
N LYS A 41 -6.83 -12.85 -16.33
CA LYS A 41 -7.24 -14.09 -17.03
C LYS A 41 -8.76 -14.16 -17.29
N SER A 42 -9.50 -13.11 -16.95
CA SER A 42 -10.96 -13.05 -17.11
C SER A 42 -11.36 -12.67 -18.53
N HIS A 43 -12.66 -12.76 -18.82
CA HIS A 43 -13.24 -12.36 -20.10
C HIS A 43 -12.84 -10.92 -20.48
N PRO A 44 -12.54 -10.59 -21.76
CA PRO A 44 -12.02 -9.28 -22.17
C PRO A 44 -12.79 -8.07 -21.63
N ALA A 45 -14.13 -8.13 -21.65
CA ALA A 45 -14.99 -7.08 -21.12
C ALA A 45 -14.75 -6.78 -19.62
N ILE A 46 -14.43 -7.80 -18.82
CA ILE A 46 -14.14 -7.64 -17.39
C ILE A 46 -12.77 -6.99 -17.19
N ARG A 47 -11.78 -7.36 -18.01
CA ARG A 47 -10.44 -6.76 -17.97
C ARG A 47 -10.47 -5.28 -18.36
N GLU A 48 -11.20 -4.93 -19.40
CA GLU A 48 -11.39 -3.53 -19.83
C GLU A 48 -12.08 -2.71 -18.74
N GLN A 49 -13.09 -3.29 -18.09
CA GLN A 49 -13.77 -2.66 -16.96
C GLN A 49 -12.84 -2.47 -15.75
N ALA A 50 -12.01 -3.47 -15.42
CA ALA A 50 -11.03 -3.39 -14.33
C ALA A 50 -10.00 -2.28 -14.56
N GLU A 51 -9.47 -2.16 -15.78
CA GLU A 51 -8.53 -1.08 -16.11
C GLU A 51 -9.21 0.30 -16.09
N ALA A 52 -10.48 0.38 -16.52
CA ALA A 52 -11.25 1.63 -16.44
C ALA A 52 -11.48 2.11 -14.99
N PHE A 53 -11.66 1.18 -14.04
CA PHE A 53 -11.86 1.52 -12.62
C PHE A 53 -10.56 1.68 -11.82
N LYS A 54 -9.41 1.34 -12.40
CA LYS A 54 -8.10 1.38 -11.75
C LYS A 54 -7.81 2.66 -10.98
N ASN A 55 -8.01 3.79 -11.63
CA ASN A 55 -7.76 5.10 -11.03
C ASN A 55 -8.69 5.38 -9.85
N HIS A 56 -9.94 4.90 -9.92
CA HIS A 56 -10.89 5.04 -8.82
C HIS A 56 -10.48 4.17 -7.62
N VAL A 57 -10.13 2.91 -7.86
CA VAL A 57 -9.61 1.98 -6.84
C VAL A 57 -8.37 2.56 -6.17
N TYR A 58 -7.41 3.04 -6.96
CA TYR A 58 -6.21 3.73 -6.46
C TYR A 58 -6.56 4.92 -5.54
N SER A 59 -7.48 5.78 -5.99
CA SER A 59 -7.87 6.98 -5.23
C SER A 59 -8.49 6.62 -3.88
N VAL A 60 -9.36 5.60 -3.86
CA VAL A 60 -10.01 5.12 -2.63
C VAL A 60 -8.97 4.53 -1.68
N ILE A 61 -8.06 3.70 -2.18
CA ILE A 61 -7.01 3.09 -1.35
C ILE A 61 -6.09 4.16 -0.79
N LEU A 62 -5.62 5.08 -1.63
CA LEU A 62 -4.73 6.17 -1.20
C LEU A 62 -5.38 7.05 -0.11
N HIS A 63 -6.65 7.39 -0.30
CA HIS A 63 -7.40 8.14 0.70
C HIS A 63 -7.43 7.40 2.05
N ASN A 64 -7.83 6.13 2.05
CA ASN A 64 -7.90 5.34 3.27
C ASN A 64 -6.54 5.14 3.95
N MET A 65 -5.46 4.97 3.17
CA MET A 65 -4.10 4.89 3.74
C MET A 65 -3.70 6.18 4.46
N LYS A 66 -4.01 7.33 3.87
CA LYS A 66 -3.76 8.65 4.49
C LYS A 66 -4.57 8.82 5.77
N GLU A 67 -5.84 8.44 5.77
CA GLU A 67 -6.69 8.49 6.96
C GLU A 67 -6.22 7.52 8.06
N ALA A 68 -5.79 6.31 7.69
CA ALA A 68 -5.23 5.35 8.64
C ALA A 68 -3.97 5.89 9.33
N ILE A 69 -3.05 6.51 8.58
CA ILE A 69 -1.85 7.14 9.14
C ILE A 69 -2.20 8.30 10.08
N LYS A 70 -3.16 9.15 9.72
CA LYS A 70 -3.63 10.24 10.60
C LYS A 70 -4.25 9.69 11.89
N SER A 71 -5.04 8.62 11.79
CA SER A 71 -5.64 7.95 12.94
C SER A 71 -4.57 7.40 13.87
N ASP A 72 -3.57 6.71 13.33
CA ASP A 72 -2.45 6.15 14.10
C ASP A 72 -1.65 7.26 14.82
N ARG A 73 -1.29 8.34 14.11
CA ARG A 73 -0.62 9.50 14.73
C ARG A 73 -1.42 10.12 15.85
N THR A 74 -2.75 10.19 15.70
CA THR A 74 -3.64 10.69 16.75
C THR A 74 -3.61 9.78 17.97
N THR A 75 -3.67 8.46 17.77
CA THR A 75 -3.52 7.48 18.85
C THR A 75 -2.17 7.60 19.55
N LEU A 76 -1.08 7.69 18.80
CA LEU A 76 0.28 7.86 19.36
C LEU A 76 0.40 9.15 20.17
N SER A 77 -0.09 10.27 19.64
CA SER A 77 -0.13 11.54 20.38
C SER A 77 -0.87 11.40 21.71
N GLY A 78 -2.01 10.71 21.74
CA GLY A 78 -2.76 10.45 22.97
C GLY A 78 -2.01 9.57 23.97
N VAL A 79 -1.28 8.55 23.48
CA VAL A 79 -0.43 7.70 24.33
C VAL A 79 0.69 8.51 24.96
N PHE A 80 1.36 9.39 24.20
CA PHE A 80 2.42 10.25 24.72
C PHE A 80 1.91 11.26 25.74
N GLU A 81 0.75 11.88 25.49
CA GLU A 81 0.11 12.78 26.47
C GLU A 81 -0.21 12.05 27.78
N LYS A 82 -0.78 10.84 27.70
CA LYS A 82 -1.10 10.02 28.88
C LYS A 82 0.15 9.69 29.71
N ASN A 83 1.29 9.49 29.05
CA ASN A 83 2.57 9.22 29.68
C ASN A 83 3.33 10.48 30.12
N GLN A 84 2.69 11.66 30.12
CA GLN A 84 3.27 12.95 30.49
C GLN A 84 4.44 13.39 29.58
N GLN A 85 4.57 12.81 28.38
CA GLN A 85 5.58 13.14 27.38
C GLN A 85 5.04 14.18 26.39
N LYS A 86 4.71 15.38 26.90
CA LYS A 86 3.99 16.41 26.14
C LYS A 86 4.72 16.87 24.86
N GLU A 87 6.04 17.04 24.94
CA GLU A 87 6.85 17.46 23.78
C GLU A 87 6.79 16.44 22.63
N MET A 88 6.85 15.15 22.95
CA MET A 88 6.75 14.08 21.95
C MET A 88 5.36 14.03 21.31
N ALA A 89 4.31 14.24 22.10
CA ALA A 89 2.94 14.33 21.58
C ALA A 89 2.79 15.49 20.58
N ASP A 90 3.35 16.66 20.89
CA ASP A 90 3.30 17.84 20.03
C ASP A 90 4.10 17.64 18.73
N ILE A 91 5.23 16.94 18.78
CA ILE A 91 6.01 16.57 17.58
C ILE A 91 5.16 15.68 16.67
N ILE A 92 4.63 14.58 17.20
CA ILE A 92 3.86 13.60 16.41
C ILE A 92 2.59 14.22 15.80
N ARG A 93 1.91 15.12 16.51
CA ARG A 93 0.71 15.80 16.02
C ARG A 93 0.98 16.73 14.83
N ARG A 94 2.22 17.20 14.65
CA ARG A 94 2.63 18.10 13.55
C ARG A 94 3.15 17.35 12.32
N LEU A 95 3.43 16.05 12.44
CA LEU A 95 3.86 15.18 11.32
C LEU A 95 2.67 14.77 10.47
#